data_AF-A0A9E3EVR3-F1
#
_entry.id   AF-A0A9E3EVR3-F1
#
_cell.length_a   1.000
_cell.length_b   1.000
_cell.length_c   1.000
_cell.angle_alpha   90.00
_cell.angle_beta   90.00
_cell.angle_gamma   90.00
#
_symmetry.space_group_name_H-M   'P 1'
#
loop_
_entity.id
_entity.type
_entity.pdbx_description
1 polymer ?
#
loop_
_entity_poly.entity_id
_entity_poly.type
_entity_poly.pdbx_seq_one_letter_code
_entity_poly.pdbx_strand_id
1 'polypeptide(L)'
;MTRAADLPEAIRWHEGMLLAPQHFQQASLRQEMLVHYHVQAAAPFHWGVRRLEINRNLLPGGVFRVTELEAVLPDGLPVAYSAHSDAPLELDLRPLQDQARQAPLTLHLAIPAVPPGGESPAGRLERYRPVRGDEVADEHGDAAPTEVPRLRPNLLLLAGETPPEKYVTLPLARVRFADETFVPAEFVPPLLTATRETWPTKRCSELAVRMRQKALFLAD
;
A
#
# COMPACT_ATOMS: atom_id res chain seq x y z
N MET A 1 2.44 -7.54 14.89
CA MET A 1 1.06 -7.26 15.36
C MET A 1 1.14 -6.09 16.31
N THR A 2 0.29 -5.09 16.12
CA THR A 2 0.23 -3.90 16.96
C THR A 2 -0.26 -4.30 18.34
N ARG A 3 0.50 -3.99 19.41
CA ARG A 3 0.07 -4.27 20.78
C ARG A 3 -0.71 -3.08 21.31
N ALA A 4 -1.64 -3.33 22.24
CA ALA A 4 -2.36 -2.25 22.91
C ALA A 4 -1.41 -1.27 23.64
N ALA A 5 -0.25 -1.76 24.11
CA ALA A 5 0.78 -0.95 24.75
C ALA A 5 1.52 0.01 23.78
N ASP A 6 1.42 -0.23 22.47
CA ASP A 6 2.05 0.62 21.45
C ASP A 6 1.12 1.78 21.01
N LEU A 7 -0.12 1.83 21.52
CA LEU A 7 -1.10 2.87 21.20
C LEU A 7 -0.76 4.18 21.95
N PRO A 8 -0.70 5.34 21.27
CA PRO A 8 -0.44 6.63 21.90
C PRO A 8 -1.51 6.92 22.96
N GLU A 9 -1.16 7.44 24.13
CA GLU A 9 -2.14 7.74 25.19
C GLU A 9 -3.19 8.79 24.77
N ALA A 10 -4.35 8.80 25.44
CA ALA A 10 -5.39 9.79 25.19
C ALA A 10 -4.95 11.18 25.67
N ILE A 11 -5.27 12.22 24.90
CA ILE A 11 -4.98 13.60 25.30
C ILE A 11 -5.94 14.02 26.41
N ARG A 12 -5.37 14.52 27.50
CA ARG A 12 -6.14 15.16 28.58
C ARG A 12 -6.43 16.62 28.21
N TRP A 13 -7.57 16.83 27.58
CA TRP A 13 -8.10 18.18 27.35
C TRP A 13 -8.53 18.84 28.67
N HIS A 14 -8.24 20.12 28.81
CA HIS A 14 -8.68 20.89 29.98
C HIS A 14 -8.95 22.34 29.61
N GLU A 15 -9.74 23.02 30.44
CA GLU A 15 -10.04 24.43 30.28
C GLU A 15 -8.76 25.28 30.33
N GLY A 16 -8.70 26.31 29.48
CA GLY A 16 -7.54 27.20 29.36
C GLY A 16 -6.33 26.61 28.62
N MET A 17 -6.43 25.38 28.07
CA MET A 17 -5.35 24.76 27.29
C MET A 17 -5.20 25.46 25.92
N LEU A 18 -4.01 25.97 25.63
CA LEU A 18 -3.69 26.50 24.30
C LEU A 18 -3.57 25.35 23.29
N LEU A 19 -4.29 25.47 22.17
CA LEU A 19 -4.25 24.48 21.10
C LEU A 19 -2.95 24.61 20.29
N ALA A 20 -2.34 23.46 19.98
CA ALA A 20 -1.11 23.35 19.23
C ALA A 20 -1.28 22.22 18.21
N PRO A 21 -0.59 22.26 17.05
CA PRO A 21 -0.70 21.22 16.01
C PRO A 21 -0.50 19.79 16.53
N GLN A 22 0.39 19.63 17.52
CA GLN A 22 0.71 18.35 18.15
C GLN A 22 -0.52 17.70 18.78
N HIS A 23 -1.44 18.48 19.36
CA HIS A 23 -2.66 17.92 19.96
C HIS A 23 -3.53 17.25 18.90
N PHE A 24 -3.71 17.90 17.75
CA PHE A 24 -4.49 17.32 16.66
C PHE A 24 -3.80 16.13 16.01
N GLN A 25 -2.48 16.22 15.81
CA GLN A 25 -1.68 15.13 15.24
C GLN A 25 -1.71 13.87 16.11
N GLN A 26 -1.53 14.01 17.43
CA GLN A 26 -1.57 12.88 18.36
C GLN A 26 -3.00 12.32 18.51
N ALA A 27 -4.02 13.18 18.50
CA ALA A 27 -5.41 12.74 18.50
C ALA A 27 -5.73 11.90 17.24
N SER A 28 -5.36 12.37 16.05
CA SER A 28 -5.56 11.64 14.78
C SER A 28 -4.82 10.30 14.79
N LEU A 29 -3.52 10.33 15.13
CA LEU A 29 -2.69 9.13 15.18
C LEU A 29 -3.27 8.07 16.13
N ARG A 30 -3.72 8.46 17.33
CA ARG A 30 -4.34 7.53 18.27
C ARG A 30 -5.61 6.90 17.67
N GLN A 31 -6.47 7.67 17.02
CA GLN A 31 -7.68 7.13 16.40
C GLN A 31 -7.35 6.15 15.26
N GLU A 32 -6.41 6.50 14.39
CA GLU A 32 -5.94 5.63 13.30
C GLU A 32 -5.39 4.30 13.84
N MET A 33 -4.54 4.37 14.88
CA MET A 33 -3.95 3.17 15.50
C MET A 33 -4.98 2.32 16.26
N LEU A 34 -6.00 2.92 16.90
CA LEU A 34 -7.10 2.20 17.53
C LEU A 34 -7.92 1.41 16.49
N VAL A 35 -8.25 2.05 15.36
CA VAL A 35 -8.94 1.38 14.25
C VAL A 35 -8.10 0.22 13.72
N HIS A 36 -6.82 0.45 13.43
CA HIS A 36 -5.92 -0.60 12.96
C HIS A 36 -5.82 -1.77 13.95
N TYR A 37 -5.70 -1.49 15.25
CA TYR A 37 -5.67 -2.53 16.30
C TYR A 37 -6.93 -3.40 16.30
N HIS A 38 -8.12 -2.78 16.29
CA HIS A 38 -9.38 -3.53 16.29
C HIS A 38 -9.59 -4.32 15.01
N VAL A 39 -9.27 -3.74 13.85
CA VAL A 39 -9.38 -4.46 12.56
C VAL A 39 -8.37 -5.62 12.51
N GLN A 40 -7.15 -5.45 13.02
CA GLN A 40 -6.17 -6.53 13.11
C GLN A 40 -6.63 -7.67 14.01
N ALA A 41 -7.29 -7.34 15.13
CA ALA A 41 -7.84 -8.34 16.04
C ALA A 41 -9.00 -9.14 15.39
N ALA A 42 -9.82 -8.49 14.57
CA ALA A 42 -10.93 -9.15 13.87
C ALA A 42 -10.50 -9.91 12.61
N ALA A 43 -9.52 -9.37 11.88
CA ALA A 43 -9.02 -9.89 10.60
C ALA A 43 -7.48 -9.76 10.55
N PRO A 44 -6.73 -10.82 10.94
CA PRO A 44 -5.26 -10.77 11.02
C PRO A 44 -4.54 -10.44 9.70
N PHE A 45 -5.19 -10.66 8.56
CA PHE A 45 -4.67 -10.42 7.21
C PHE A 45 -5.46 -9.34 6.45
N HIS A 46 -5.85 -8.25 7.13
CA HIS A 46 -6.62 -7.13 6.56
C HIS A 46 -5.79 -6.14 5.72
N TRP A 47 -4.63 -6.56 5.20
CA TRP A 47 -3.73 -5.75 4.39
C TRP A 47 -3.47 -6.43 3.05
N GLY A 48 -3.13 -5.65 2.04
CA GLY A 48 -2.94 -6.16 0.68
C GLY A 48 -3.40 -5.20 -0.40
N VAL A 49 -3.36 -5.69 -1.63
CA VAL A 49 -3.80 -4.98 -2.83
C VAL A 49 -5.30 -5.18 -3.01
N ARG A 50 -6.02 -4.08 -3.26
CA ARG A 50 -7.42 -4.09 -3.72
C ARG A 50 -7.52 -3.88 -5.23
N ARG A 51 -6.72 -2.96 -5.77
CA ARG A 51 -6.59 -2.70 -7.22
C ARG A 51 -5.13 -2.41 -7.56
N LEU A 52 -4.66 -2.97 -8.67
CA LEU A 52 -3.33 -2.71 -9.21
C LEU A 52 -3.37 -2.79 -10.73
N GLU A 53 -3.00 -1.70 -11.39
CA GLU A 53 -2.78 -1.63 -12.83
C GLU A 53 -1.36 -1.14 -13.10
N ILE A 54 -0.71 -1.77 -14.07
CA ILE A 54 0.68 -1.49 -14.45
C ILE A 54 0.78 -1.25 -15.94
N ASN A 55 1.70 -0.38 -16.34
CA ASN A 55 2.01 -0.18 -17.76
C ASN A 55 2.88 -1.33 -18.27
N ARG A 56 2.26 -2.31 -18.93
CA ARG A 56 2.94 -3.50 -19.47
C ARG A 56 3.84 -3.20 -20.67
N ASN A 57 3.62 -2.10 -21.38
CA ASN A 57 4.39 -1.76 -22.59
C ASN A 57 5.79 -1.25 -22.25
N LEU A 58 5.99 -0.70 -21.05
CA LEU A 58 7.29 -0.20 -20.59
C LEU A 58 8.16 -1.29 -19.97
N LEU A 59 7.54 -2.40 -19.53
CA LEU A 59 8.24 -3.46 -18.82
C LEU A 59 9.36 -4.09 -19.67
N PRO A 60 9.15 -4.48 -20.95
CA PRO A 60 10.24 -5.05 -21.76
C PRO A 60 11.48 -4.14 -21.84
N GLY A 61 11.29 -2.82 -21.82
CA GLY A 61 12.36 -1.81 -21.80
C GLY A 61 13.02 -1.58 -20.45
N GLY A 62 12.62 -2.33 -19.42
CA GLY A 62 13.18 -2.27 -18.07
C GLY A 62 12.55 -1.23 -17.15
N VAL A 63 11.35 -0.73 -17.46
CA VAL A 63 10.64 0.21 -16.58
C VAL A 63 9.36 -0.43 -16.05
N PHE A 64 9.29 -0.60 -14.73
CA PHE A 64 8.05 -0.99 -14.06
C PHE A 64 7.32 0.27 -13.59
N ARG A 65 6.15 0.55 -14.16
CA ARG A 65 5.33 1.72 -13.84
C ARG A 65 3.94 1.31 -13.41
N VAL A 66 3.49 1.81 -12.26
CA VAL A 66 2.11 1.68 -11.79
C VAL A 66 1.27 2.77 -12.45
N THR A 67 0.05 2.44 -12.87
CA THR A 67 -0.91 3.40 -13.43
C THR A 67 -2.08 3.69 -12.50
N GLU A 68 -2.54 2.67 -11.79
CA GLU A 68 -3.56 2.77 -10.74
C GLU A 68 -3.21 1.81 -9.59
N LEU A 69 -3.44 2.25 -8.36
CA LEU A 69 -3.22 1.43 -7.18
C LEU A 69 -4.21 1.82 -6.08
N GLU A 70 -4.79 0.81 -5.45
CA GLU A 70 -5.51 0.92 -4.18
C GLU A 70 -5.09 -0.25 -3.30
N ALA A 71 -4.57 0.05 -2.11
CA ALA A 71 -4.02 -0.97 -1.21
C ALA A 71 -4.07 -0.52 0.26
N VAL A 72 -3.90 -1.50 1.16
CA VAL A 72 -3.63 -1.27 2.58
C VAL A 72 -2.27 -1.90 2.89
N LEU A 73 -1.35 -1.10 3.43
CA LEU A 73 -0.03 -1.59 3.84
C LEU A 73 -0.11 -2.43 5.12
N PRO A 74 0.91 -3.26 5.42
CA PRO A 74 0.92 -4.10 6.62
C PRO A 74 0.81 -3.35 7.96
N ASP A 75 1.16 -2.06 7.98
CA ASP A 75 1.02 -1.17 9.15
C ASP A 75 -0.37 -0.50 9.25
N GLY A 76 -1.30 -0.87 8.37
CA GLY A 76 -2.68 -0.39 8.36
C GLY A 76 -2.91 0.85 7.52
N LEU A 77 -1.89 1.45 6.91
CA LEU A 77 -2.08 2.66 6.09
C LEU A 77 -2.81 2.34 4.78
N PRO A 78 -4.02 2.89 4.54
CA PRO A 78 -4.63 2.87 3.22
C PRO A 78 -3.90 3.83 2.28
N VAL A 79 -3.67 3.39 1.04
CA VAL A 79 -3.03 4.19 0.00
C VAL A 79 -3.77 4.03 -1.32
N ALA A 80 -3.85 5.15 -2.04
CA ALA A 80 -4.37 5.22 -3.39
C ALA A 80 -3.39 6.02 -4.26
N TYR A 81 -3.31 5.67 -5.54
CA TYR A 81 -2.47 6.35 -6.51
C TYR A 81 -3.10 6.28 -7.90
N SER A 82 -3.09 7.40 -8.62
CA SER A 82 -3.48 7.47 -10.03
C SER A 82 -2.43 8.24 -10.83
N ALA A 83 -1.97 7.67 -11.94
CA ALA A 83 -1.04 8.33 -12.84
C ALA A 83 -1.61 9.61 -13.50
N HIS A 84 -2.92 9.88 -13.39
CA HIS A 84 -3.55 11.10 -13.88
C HIS A 84 -3.37 12.29 -12.93
N SER A 85 -3.30 12.03 -11.62
CA SER A 85 -3.30 13.07 -10.57
C SER A 85 -2.02 13.12 -9.74
N ASP A 86 -1.18 12.10 -9.82
CA ASP A 86 0.01 11.93 -8.99
C ASP A 86 1.29 11.87 -9.83
N ALA A 87 2.41 12.22 -9.19
CA ALA A 87 3.74 12.08 -9.79
C ALA A 87 4.03 10.60 -10.18
N PRO A 88 4.81 10.33 -11.24
CA PRO A 88 5.06 8.97 -11.70
C PRO A 88 5.56 8.03 -10.59
N LEU A 89 4.88 6.90 -10.41
CA LEU A 89 5.32 5.82 -9.53
C LEU A 89 5.94 4.71 -10.38
N GLU A 90 7.26 4.78 -10.54
CA GLU A 90 8.00 3.86 -11.39
C GLU A 90 9.37 3.46 -10.84
N LEU A 91 9.89 2.34 -11.33
CA LEU A 91 11.20 1.81 -11.00
C LEU A 91 11.95 1.42 -12.27
N ASP A 92 13.18 1.89 -12.38
CA ASP A 92 14.13 1.45 -13.39
C ASP A 92 14.77 0.12 -12.96
N LEU A 93 14.51 -0.93 -13.73
CA LEU A 93 15.00 -2.28 -13.50
C LEU A 93 16.32 -2.55 -14.22
N ARG A 94 16.76 -1.69 -15.15
CA ARG A 94 18.00 -1.90 -15.93
C ARG A 94 19.24 -2.11 -15.04
N PRO A 95 19.43 -1.37 -13.93
CA PRO A 95 20.55 -1.62 -13.02
C PRO A 95 20.50 -3.00 -12.31
N LEU A 96 19.34 -3.66 -12.31
CA LEU A 96 19.08 -4.93 -11.64
C LEU A 96 18.98 -6.10 -12.63
N GLN A 97 19.34 -5.88 -13.90
CA GLN A 97 19.23 -6.88 -14.98
C GLN A 97 19.95 -8.19 -14.64
N ASP A 98 21.19 -8.13 -14.15
CA ASP A 98 21.96 -9.33 -13.82
C ASP A 98 21.33 -10.12 -12.66
N GLN A 99 20.72 -9.43 -11.70
CA GLN A 99 19.99 -10.08 -10.60
C GLN A 99 18.71 -10.73 -11.13
N ALA A 100 17.97 -10.04 -12.00
CA ALA A 100 16.75 -10.53 -12.65
C ALA A 100 16.99 -11.70 -13.61
N ARG A 101 18.22 -11.87 -14.13
CA ARG A 101 18.65 -13.05 -14.90
C ARG A 101 18.85 -14.27 -14.01
N GLN A 102 19.38 -14.08 -12.81
CA GLN A 102 19.68 -15.18 -11.88
C GLN A 102 18.42 -15.68 -11.17
N ALA A 103 17.55 -14.77 -10.73
CA ALA A 103 16.31 -15.10 -10.05
C ALA A 103 15.22 -14.06 -10.33
N PRO A 104 13.93 -14.44 -10.29
CA PRO A 104 12.86 -13.45 -10.43
C PRO A 104 12.88 -12.46 -9.26
N LEU A 105 12.88 -11.17 -9.58
CA LEU A 105 12.86 -10.06 -8.62
C LEU A 105 11.43 -9.76 -8.17
N THR A 106 11.24 -9.67 -6.86
CA THR A 106 9.99 -9.16 -6.28
C THR A 106 10.01 -7.63 -6.24
N LEU A 107 8.93 -7.02 -6.72
CA LEU A 107 8.72 -5.58 -6.77
C LEU A 107 7.73 -5.19 -5.67
N HIS A 108 8.11 -4.22 -4.87
CA HIS A 108 7.39 -3.80 -3.68
C HIS A 108 6.94 -2.35 -3.81
N LEU A 109 5.71 -2.08 -3.38
CA LEU A 109 5.34 -0.76 -2.90
C LEU A 109 6.05 -0.53 -1.58
N ALA A 110 6.62 0.66 -1.39
CA ALA A 110 7.29 1.04 -0.16
C ALA A 110 6.86 2.43 0.27
N ILE A 111 6.86 2.63 1.58
CA ILE A 111 6.70 3.92 2.23
C ILE A 111 7.62 3.96 3.45
N PRO A 112 8.24 5.11 3.78
CA PRO A 112 9.01 5.24 5.01
C PRO A 112 8.25 4.76 6.25
N ALA A 113 8.91 3.94 7.05
CA ALA A 113 8.38 3.49 8.33
C ALA A 113 8.34 4.64 9.34
N VAL A 114 7.34 4.66 10.21
CA VAL A 114 7.31 5.58 11.37
C VAL A 114 8.09 4.93 12.50
N PRO A 115 9.18 5.55 13.00
CA PRO A 115 9.88 4.99 14.15
C PRO A 115 9.00 5.06 15.42
N PRO A 116 9.22 4.15 16.38
CA PRO A 116 8.55 4.23 17.68
C PRO A 116 8.81 5.59 18.34
N GLY A 117 7.75 6.33 18.68
CA GLY A 117 7.85 7.68 19.27
C GLY A 117 7.57 8.83 18.32
N GLY A 118 7.30 8.58 17.03
CA GLY A 118 6.75 9.59 16.10
C GLY A 118 7.74 10.64 15.59
N GLU A 119 9.01 10.58 15.99
CA GLU A 119 10.05 11.44 15.43
C GLU A 119 10.47 10.91 14.05
N SER A 120 9.93 11.51 12.98
CA SER A 120 10.56 11.36 11.66
C SER A 120 11.96 11.96 11.76
N PRO A 121 13.05 11.17 11.58
CA PRO A 121 14.40 11.71 11.68
C PRO A 121 14.54 12.82 10.65
N ALA A 122 14.88 14.01 11.13
CA ALA A 122 15.00 15.21 10.32
C ALA A 122 15.83 14.93 9.06
N GLY A 123 15.18 15.05 7.90
CA GLY A 123 15.86 15.21 6.61
C GLY A 123 16.27 13.96 5.84
N ARG A 124 15.72 12.76 6.06
CA ARG A 124 16.08 11.61 5.18
C ARG A 124 14.97 10.76 4.59
N LEU A 125 13.86 10.53 5.28
CA LEU A 125 12.75 9.72 4.75
C LEU A 125 11.41 10.23 5.28
N GLU A 126 10.75 11.09 4.50
CA GLU A 126 9.42 11.61 4.85
C GLU A 126 8.33 10.64 4.42
N ARG A 127 7.55 10.14 5.39
CA ARG A 127 6.40 9.26 5.13
C ARG A 127 5.29 9.97 4.37
N TYR A 128 5.10 11.25 4.66
CA TYR A 128 4.11 12.11 4.00
C TYR A 128 4.79 13.34 3.44
N ARG A 129 4.33 13.79 2.27
CA ARG A 129 4.75 15.07 1.66
C ARG A 129 3.62 16.09 1.71
N PRO A 130 3.91 17.37 1.97
CA PRO A 130 2.91 18.43 1.93
C PRO A 130 2.46 18.69 0.50
N VAL A 131 1.16 18.89 0.32
CA VAL A 131 0.54 19.34 -0.93
C VAL A 131 -0.47 20.44 -0.63
N ARG A 132 -0.70 21.32 -1.59
CA ARG A 132 -1.87 22.22 -1.53
C ARG A 132 -3.13 21.37 -1.55
N GLY A 133 -4.08 21.69 -0.69
CA GLY A 133 -5.41 21.08 -0.75
C GLY A 133 -6.36 21.94 -1.55
N ASP A 134 -7.54 21.39 -1.79
CA ASP A 134 -8.63 22.14 -2.41
C ASP A 134 -9.30 23.08 -1.39
N GLU A 135 -10.07 24.05 -1.89
CA GLU A 135 -10.91 24.89 -1.06
C GLU A 135 -12.01 24.06 -0.40
N VAL A 136 -12.14 24.18 0.92
CA VAL A 136 -13.15 23.50 1.72
C VAL A 136 -14.17 24.55 2.18
N ALA A 137 -15.43 24.35 1.80
CA ALA A 137 -16.53 25.17 2.28
C ALA A 137 -16.86 24.84 3.74
N ASP A 138 -17.31 25.86 4.48
CA ASP A 138 -17.94 25.64 5.77
C ASP A 138 -19.29 24.93 5.57
N GLU A 139 -19.50 23.81 6.27
CA GLU A 139 -20.72 23.00 6.13
C GLU A 139 -21.95 23.65 6.81
N HIS A 140 -21.73 24.58 7.74
CA HIS A 140 -22.78 25.10 8.61
C HIS A 140 -22.76 26.63 8.76
N GLY A 141 -21.63 27.27 8.50
CA GLY A 141 -21.51 28.73 8.51
C GLY A 141 -21.52 29.36 7.12
N ASP A 142 -21.55 30.68 7.09
CA ASP A 142 -21.45 31.51 5.87
C ASP A 142 -19.99 31.90 5.57
N ALA A 143 -19.01 31.21 6.16
CA ALA A 143 -17.61 31.49 5.92
C ALA A 143 -17.23 31.13 4.48
N ALA A 144 -16.40 31.98 3.87
CA ALA A 144 -15.87 31.70 2.53
C ALA A 144 -15.04 30.40 2.56
N PRO A 145 -15.09 29.58 1.49
CA PRO A 145 -14.23 28.42 1.36
C PRO A 145 -12.76 28.78 1.58
N THR A 146 -12.01 27.89 2.22
CA THR A 146 -10.60 28.12 2.53
C THR A 146 -9.73 26.97 2.07
N GLU A 147 -8.53 27.28 1.57
CA GLU A 147 -7.55 26.27 1.17
C GLU A 147 -7.05 25.53 2.42
N VAL A 148 -7.27 24.22 2.49
CA VAL A 148 -6.78 23.40 3.60
C VAL A 148 -5.59 22.56 3.14
N PRO A 149 -4.35 22.87 3.58
CA PRO A 149 -3.17 22.10 3.17
C PRO A 149 -3.28 20.63 3.58
N ARG A 150 -2.79 19.73 2.73
CA ARG A 150 -2.92 18.28 2.93
C ARG A 150 -1.56 17.59 2.94
N LEU A 151 -1.54 16.38 3.48
CA LEU A 151 -0.42 15.47 3.44
C LEU A 151 -0.76 14.29 2.52
N ARG A 152 0.11 13.97 1.57
CA ARG A 152 -0.01 12.76 0.73
C ARG A 152 1.05 11.73 1.12
N PRO A 153 0.72 10.42 1.14
CA PRO A 153 1.72 9.37 1.30
C PRO A 153 2.84 9.47 0.27
N ASN A 154 4.09 9.34 0.71
CA ASN A 154 5.26 9.39 -0.15
C ASN A 154 5.62 7.97 -0.62
N LEU A 155 4.87 7.50 -1.62
CA LEU A 155 5.01 6.16 -2.17
C LEU A 155 6.24 6.06 -3.07
N LEU A 156 6.95 4.95 -2.97
CA LEU A 156 8.06 4.59 -3.87
C LEU A 156 8.03 3.09 -4.19
N LEU A 157 8.80 2.69 -5.19
CA LEU A 157 8.93 1.29 -5.58
C LEU A 157 10.34 0.79 -5.25
N LEU A 158 10.41 -0.43 -4.74
CA LEU A 158 11.67 -1.14 -4.45
C LEU A 158 11.67 -2.49 -5.16
N ALA A 159 12.85 -3.01 -5.46
CA ALA A 159 13.05 -4.36 -5.97
C ALA A 159 13.99 -5.14 -5.07
N GLY A 160 13.69 -6.41 -4.84
CA GLY A 160 14.48 -7.32 -4.01
C GLY A 160 13.58 -8.22 -3.16
N GLU A 161 14.15 -9.32 -2.66
CA GLU A 161 13.43 -10.28 -1.80
C GLU A 161 13.30 -9.77 -0.35
N THR A 162 14.33 -9.08 0.15
CA THR A 162 14.37 -8.54 1.52
C THR A 162 14.35 -7.02 1.47
N PRO A 163 13.19 -6.37 1.60
CA PRO A 163 13.12 -4.92 1.66
C PRO A 163 13.78 -4.37 2.93
N PRO A 164 14.40 -3.18 2.90
CA PRO A 164 15.03 -2.57 4.08
C PRO A 164 14.02 -2.24 5.18
N GLU A 165 14.38 -2.48 6.46
CA GLU A 165 13.51 -2.25 7.64
C GLU A 165 13.02 -0.81 7.81
N LYS A 166 13.73 0.16 7.23
CA LYS A 166 13.33 1.58 7.22
C LYS A 166 12.06 1.87 6.38
N TYR A 167 11.54 0.86 5.69
CA TYR A 167 10.31 0.95 4.90
C TYR A 167 9.28 -0.07 5.37
N VAL A 168 8.03 0.34 5.38
CA VAL A 168 6.91 -0.59 5.33
C VAL A 168 6.65 -0.90 3.87
N THR A 169 6.53 -2.19 3.54
CA THR A 169 6.41 -2.62 2.14
C THR A 169 5.26 -3.58 1.90
N LEU A 170 4.75 -3.56 0.68
CA LEU A 170 3.73 -4.47 0.18
C LEU A 170 4.20 -5.01 -1.18
N PRO A 171 4.44 -6.33 -1.32
CA PRO A 171 4.84 -6.89 -2.61
C PRO A 171 3.69 -6.80 -3.62
N LEU A 172 3.99 -6.31 -4.82
CA LEU A 172 3.02 -6.05 -5.88
C LEU A 172 3.10 -7.05 -7.03
N ALA A 173 4.32 -7.36 -7.49
CA ALA A 173 4.57 -8.15 -8.69
C ALA A 173 5.94 -8.83 -8.63
N ARG A 174 6.17 -9.82 -9.49
CA ARG A 174 7.51 -10.35 -9.77
C ARG A 174 7.85 -10.21 -11.24
N VAL A 175 9.12 -9.99 -11.52
CA VAL A 175 9.66 -9.85 -12.87
C VAL A 175 10.91 -10.71 -13.01
N ARG A 176 11.18 -11.20 -14.21
CA ARG A 176 12.41 -11.90 -14.56
C ARG A 176 12.97 -11.32 -15.85
N PHE A 177 14.27 -11.48 -16.07
CA PHE A 177 14.91 -11.07 -17.31
C PHE A 177 15.11 -12.29 -18.21
N ALA A 178 14.53 -12.29 -19.40
CA ALA A 178 14.66 -13.35 -20.40
C ALA A 178 14.53 -12.82 -21.82
N ASP A 179 15.21 -13.46 -22.76
CA ASP A 179 15.21 -13.06 -24.17
C ASP A 179 15.55 -11.56 -24.37
N GLU A 180 16.53 -11.08 -23.60
CA GLU A 180 16.96 -9.67 -23.56
C GLU A 180 15.87 -8.65 -23.18
N THR A 181 14.81 -9.09 -22.51
CA THR A 181 13.72 -8.22 -22.04
C THR A 181 13.29 -8.58 -20.62
N PHE A 182 12.70 -7.62 -19.90
CA PHE A 182 12.00 -7.94 -18.65
C PHE A 182 10.58 -8.43 -18.96
N VAL A 183 10.22 -9.55 -18.34
CA VAL A 183 8.90 -10.16 -18.47
C VAL A 183 8.28 -10.43 -17.10
N PRO A 184 6.94 -10.39 -16.97
CA PRO A 184 6.28 -10.77 -15.73
C PRO A 184 6.60 -12.22 -15.35
N ALA A 185 6.81 -12.46 -14.06
CA ALA A 185 6.91 -13.79 -13.48
C ALA A 185 5.62 -14.14 -12.72
N GLU A 186 5.36 -15.43 -12.51
CA GLU A 186 4.20 -15.88 -11.75
C GLU A 186 4.30 -15.38 -10.30
N PHE A 187 3.29 -14.61 -9.88
CA PHE A 187 3.20 -14.05 -8.55
C PHE A 187 1.75 -13.67 -8.23
N VAL A 188 1.35 -13.92 -6.99
CA VAL A 188 0.05 -13.47 -6.46
C VAL A 188 0.37 -12.56 -5.28
N PRO A 189 0.08 -11.24 -5.35
CA PRO A 189 0.28 -10.36 -4.21
C PRO A 189 -0.70 -10.73 -3.08
N PRO A 190 -0.46 -10.26 -1.85
CA PRO A 190 -1.47 -10.25 -0.80
C PRO A 190 -2.70 -9.49 -1.31
N LEU A 191 -3.87 -10.14 -1.33
CA LEU A 191 -5.11 -9.59 -1.87
C LEU A 191 -6.13 -9.35 -0.75
N LEU A 192 -6.74 -8.17 -0.73
CA LEU A 192 -7.84 -7.85 0.18
C LEU A 192 -9.17 -8.44 -0.29
N THR A 193 -9.33 -8.60 -1.60
CA THR A 193 -10.54 -9.10 -2.22
C THR A 193 -10.19 -10.13 -3.29
N ALA A 194 -10.79 -11.31 -3.22
CA ALA A 194 -10.70 -12.32 -4.26
C ALA A 194 -11.82 -12.09 -5.29
N THR A 195 -11.50 -11.46 -6.42
CA THR A 195 -12.44 -11.32 -7.54
C THR A 195 -12.33 -12.51 -8.48
N ARG A 196 -13.32 -12.71 -9.37
CA ARG A 196 -13.31 -13.79 -10.38
C ARG A 196 -12.05 -13.83 -11.25
N GLU A 197 -11.39 -12.69 -11.42
CA GLU A 197 -10.21 -12.58 -12.28
C GLU A 197 -8.91 -12.93 -11.55
N THR A 198 -8.93 -12.93 -10.22
CA THR A 198 -7.77 -13.26 -9.40
C THR A 198 -7.42 -14.74 -9.52
N TRP A 199 -6.12 -15.02 -9.43
CA TRP A 199 -5.60 -16.39 -9.53
C TRP A 199 -6.28 -17.37 -8.54
N PRO A 200 -6.46 -17.04 -7.24
CA PRO A 200 -7.07 -17.98 -6.30
C PRO A 200 -8.49 -18.38 -6.72
N THR A 201 -9.32 -17.41 -7.13
CA THR A 201 -10.70 -17.68 -7.54
C THR A 201 -10.77 -18.50 -8.82
N LYS A 202 -9.89 -18.23 -9.80
CA LYS A 202 -9.77 -19.04 -11.02
C LYS A 202 -9.45 -20.50 -10.71
N ARG A 203 -8.47 -20.73 -9.83
CA ARG A 203 -8.06 -22.09 -9.42
C ARG A 203 -9.16 -22.82 -8.66
N CYS A 204 -9.84 -22.14 -7.74
CA CYS A 204 -10.99 -22.71 -7.03
C CYS A 204 -12.13 -23.07 -8.01
N SER A 205 -12.40 -22.23 -9.00
CA SER A 205 -13.42 -22.50 -10.02
C SER A 205 -13.07 -23.69 -10.89
N GLU A 206 -11.83 -23.78 -11.39
CA GLU A 206 -11.33 -24.94 -12.15
C GLU A 206 -11.45 -26.24 -11.35
N LEU A 207 -11.04 -26.19 -10.07
CA LEU A 207 -11.15 -27.34 -9.17
C LEU A 207 -12.60 -27.76 -8.97
N ALA A 208 -13.50 -26.81 -8.73
CA ALA A 208 -14.94 -27.08 -8.55
C ALA A 208 -15.59 -27.69 -9.81
N VAL A 209 -15.12 -27.33 -11.01
CA VAL A 209 -15.57 -27.96 -12.26
C VAL A 209 -15.09 -29.41 -12.33
N ARG A 210 -13.80 -29.66 -12.06
CA ARG A 210 -13.22 -31.02 -12.07
C ARG A 210 -13.86 -31.93 -11.03
N MET A 211 -14.13 -31.41 -9.84
CA MET A 211 -14.83 -32.16 -8.79
C MET A 211 -16.23 -32.56 -9.22
N ARG A 212 -16.98 -31.67 -9.87
CA ARG A 212 -18.32 -31.98 -10.40
C ARG A 212 -18.27 -33.05 -11.49
N GLN A 213 -17.33 -32.95 -12.42
CA GLN A 213 -17.14 -33.96 -13.47
C GLN A 213 -16.81 -35.33 -12.87
N LYS A 214 -15.92 -35.37 -11.86
CA LYS A 214 -15.56 -36.63 -11.20
C LYS A 214 -16.71 -37.22 -10.39
N ALA A 215 -17.50 -36.38 -9.73
CA ALA A 215 -18.68 -36.82 -8.99
C ALA A 215 -19.73 -37.44 -9.91
N LEU A 216 -20.01 -36.82 -11.07
CA LEU A 216 -20.92 -37.39 -12.07
C LEU A 216 -20.43 -38.74 -12.59
N PHE A 217 -19.14 -38.84 -12.95
CA PHE A 217 -18.55 -40.09 -13.40
C PHE A 217 -18.63 -41.23 -12.36
N LEU A 218 -18.58 -40.91 -11.06
CA LEU A 218 -18.67 -41.90 -9.99
C LEU A 218 -20.12 -42.25 -9.60
N ALA A 219 -21.10 -41.45 -10.06
CA ALA A 219 -22.51 -41.69 -9.80
C ALA A 219 -23.16 -42.60 -10.85
N ASP A 220 -22.53 -42.74 -12.02
CA ASP A 220 -22.84 -43.71 -13.08
C ASP A 220 -22.11 -45.05 -12.83
#